data_AF-A0A6L5GFL7-F1
#
_entry.id   AF-A0A6L5GFL7-F1
#
_cell.length_a   1.000
_cell.length_b   1.000
_cell.length_c   1.000
_cell.angle_alpha   90.00
_cell.angle_beta   90.00
_cell.angle_gamma   90.00
#
_symmetry.space_group_name_H-M   'P 1'
#
loop_
_entity.id
_entity.type
_entity.pdbx_description
1 polymer ?
#
loop_
_entity_poly.entity_id
_entity_poly.type
_entity_poly.pdbx_seq_one_letter_code
_entity_poly.pdbx_strand_id
1 'polypeptide(L)'
;MSYIQSVEATWAPQSARLSRRVSRLRNITGFVTVFDQAGDGRTALFARFGHVQRVAAVAGLLAEQDRDLDTGAIRRLVWTHDLNRWPFAHNSERDRFDQIANLDEYFRHEDEVSDTDVADLKGINRKDPRGISDEAKVVLLADAVTGMVEDPLFAVVGLNVSPHCIPGPVDELVGYSLAGEPRLFDNCRELTEEFHRSGASLAADFHRRIGDLFHELVERFLKERCQADLWTSYGGLLDVSKLVKESFMRKTIFPINNNLVCHADWLQSTVMPWFFANRDDASDRLLELDEDAFVAEATAPGAPFSSDQFRPDLEVVAREMPQDAFIRV
;
A
#
# COMPACT_ATOMS: atom_id res chain seq x y z
N MET A 1 2.58 -4.08 -28.78
CA MET A 1 2.97 -5.27 -28.01
C MET A 1 2.37 -5.11 -26.63
N SER A 2 1.37 -5.92 -26.29
CA SER A 2 0.72 -5.91 -24.97
C SER A 2 1.58 -6.78 -24.04
N TYR A 3 2.33 -6.15 -23.14
CA TYR A 3 3.16 -6.83 -22.14
C TYR A 3 2.51 -6.67 -20.77
N ILE A 4 1.36 -7.30 -20.54
CA ILE A 4 0.93 -7.59 -19.18
C ILE A 4 0.29 -8.98 -19.20
N GLN A 5 1.13 -10.01 -18.99
CA GLN A 5 0.63 -11.15 -18.23
C GLN A 5 0.18 -10.56 -16.89
N SER A 6 -1.07 -10.83 -16.49
CA SER A 6 -1.53 -10.56 -15.14
C SER A 6 -0.40 -10.84 -14.16
N VAL A 7 -0.02 -9.85 -13.36
CA VAL A 7 0.98 -9.97 -12.27
C VAL A 7 0.38 -10.82 -11.14
N GLU A 8 -0.18 -11.99 -11.48
CA GLU A 8 -0.08 -13.19 -10.68
C GLU A 8 1.37 -13.69 -10.78
N ALA A 9 2.34 -12.84 -10.44
CA ALA A 9 3.76 -13.15 -10.47
C ALA A 9 4.08 -14.15 -9.34
N THR A 10 3.69 -15.41 -9.59
CA THR A 10 4.46 -16.66 -9.54
C THR A 10 5.49 -16.85 -8.43
N TRP A 11 5.31 -16.24 -7.27
CA TRP A 11 5.74 -16.89 -6.04
C TRP A 11 4.54 -17.60 -5.43
N ALA A 12 4.53 -18.92 -5.56
CA ALA A 12 3.64 -19.79 -4.81
C ALA A 12 4.45 -20.33 -3.63
N PRO A 13 4.24 -19.82 -2.41
CA PRO A 13 4.90 -20.36 -1.23
C PRO A 13 4.64 -21.86 -1.12
N GLN A 14 5.67 -22.64 -0.82
CA GLN A 14 5.53 -24.09 -0.64
C GLN A 14 4.84 -24.42 0.68
N SER A 15 5.05 -23.59 1.69
CA SER A 15 4.42 -23.64 3.01
C SER A 15 2.96 -23.21 2.92
N ALA A 16 2.06 -24.08 3.40
CA ALA A 16 0.65 -23.74 3.55
C ALA A 16 0.45 -22.55 4.50
N ARG A 17 1.35 -22.35 5.48
CA ARG A 17 1.29 -21.21 6.41
C ARG A 17 1.62 -19.91 5.70
N LEU A 18 2.71 -19.89 4.94
CA LEU A 18 3.14 -18.73 4.18
C LEU A 18 2.13 -18.37 3.08
N SER A 19 1.56 -19.38 2.40
CA SER A 19 0.46 -19.21 1.44
C SER A 19 -0.79 -18.57 2.08
N ARG A 20 -1.16 -18.96 3.30
CA ARG A 20 -2.25 -18.31 4.04
C ARG A 20 -1.92 -16.85 4.39
N ARG A 21 -0.70 -16.59 4.85
CA ARG A 21 -0.24 -15.23 5.20
C ARG A 21 -0.22 -14.29 4.00
N VAL A 22 0.25 -14.75 2.84
CA VAL A 22 0.15 -14.01 1.58
C VAL A 22 -1.31 -13.76 1.20
N SER A 23 -2.16 -14.78 1.34
CA SER A 23 -3.58 -14.63 1.01
C SER A 23 -4.31 -13.64 1.91
N ARG A 24 -3.89 -13.54 3.17
CA ARG A 24 -4.40 -12.58 4.15
C ARG A 24 -4.26 -11.13 3.69
N LEU A 25 -3.20 -10.80 2.95
CA LEU A 25 -2.97 -9.45 2.44
C LEU A 25 -4.12 -8.89 1.59
N ARG A 26 -4.99 -9.74 1.05
CA ARG A 26 -6.18 -9.30 0.31
C ARG A 26 -7.16 -8.52 1.19
N ASN A 27 -7.12 -8.76 2.49
CA ASN A 27 -8.01 -8.20 3.50
C ASN A 27 -7.21 -7.44 4.58
N ILE A 28 -6.03 -6.92 4.23
CA ILE A 28 -5.23 -6.02 5.07
C ILE A 28 -5.09 -4.68 4.36
N THR A 29 -5.36 -3.60 5.09
CA THR A 29 -5.23 -2.22 4.62
C THR A 29 -3.84 -1.94 4.10
N GLY A 30 -3.76 -1.53 2.83
CA GLY A 30 -2.56 -0.93 2.23
C GLY A 30 -2.61 0.61 2.26
N PHE A 31 -3.77 1.20 1.94
CA PHE A 31 -3.97 2.65 1.91
C PHE A 31 -5.26 3.08 2.64
N VAL A 32 -6.43 2.82 2.03
CA VAL A 32 -7.76 2.94 2.68
C VAL A 32 -8.15 1.60 3.29
N THR A 33 -8.90 1.63 4.39
CA THR A 33 -9.48 0.44 5.04
C THR A 33 -10.18 -0.49 4.03
N VAL A 34 -9.96 -1.80 4.16
CA VAL A 34 -10.45 -2.82 3.21
C VAL A 34 -11.45 -3.81 3.80
N PHE A 35 -12.09 -3.44 4.90
CA PHE A 35 -13.15 -4.19 5.55
C PHE A 35 -14.44 -4.21 4.71
N ASP A 36 -15.13 -5.37 4.69
CA ASP A 36 -16.40 -5.60 4.00
C ASP A 36 -16.35 -5.34 2.48
N GLN A 37 -15.35 -5.91 1.79
CA GLN A 37 -15.26 -5.86 0.33
C GLN A 37 -16.47 -6.47 -0.38
N ALA A 38 -17.19 -7.38 0.28
CA ALA A 38 -18.45 -7.93 -0.22
C ALA A 38 -19.56 -6.85 -0.24
N GLY A 39 -19.58 -5.96 0.76
CA GLY A 39 -20.45 -4.79 0.82
C GLY A 39 -19.99 -3.64 -0.09
N ASP A 40 -18.68 -3.45 -0.26
CA ASP A 40 -18.10 -2.45 -1.16
C ASP A 40 -16.78 -2.91 -1.81
N GLY A 41 -16.90 -3.51 -3.00
CA GLY A 41 -15.77 -4.07 -3.75
C GLY A 41 -14.73 -3.05 -4.22
N ARG A 42 -15.01 -1.74 -4.10
CA ARG A 42 -14.07 -0.66 -4.42
C ARG A 42 -12.84 -0.69 -3.52
N THR A 43 -13.05 -1.05 -2.26
CA THR A 43 -11.99 -1.03 -1.23
C THR A 43 -10.87 -2.05 -1.52
N ALA A 44 -11.16 -3.10 -2.30
CA ALA A 44 -10.18 -4.11 -2.70
C ALA A 44 -8.96 -3.53 -3.45
N LEU A 45 -9.10 -2.38 -4.12
CA LEU A 45 -7.99 -1.67 -4.78
C LEU A 45 -6.86 -1.31 -3.79
N PHE A 46 -7.23 -0.96 -2.56
CA PHE A 46 -6.32 -0.48 -1.52
C PHE A 46 -5.77 -1.60 -0.65
N ALA A 47 -6.08 -2.86 -0.98
CA ALA A 47 -5.56 -4.01 -0.27
C ALA A 47 -4.05 -4.10 -0.46
N ARG A 48 -3.37 -4.48 0.61
CA ARG A 48 -1.92 -4.66 0.63
C ARG A 48 -1.43 -5.71 -0.37
N PHE A 49 -2.27 -6.68 -0.71
CA PHE A 49 -2.00 -7.63 -1.80
C PHE A 49 -1.77 -6.91 -3.14
N GLY A 50 -2.63 -5.94 -3.50
CA GLY A 50 -2.49 -5.17 -4.73
C GLY A 50 -1.22 -4.31 -4.74
N HIS A 51 -0.86 -3.74 -3.59
CA HIS A 51 0.41 -3.03 -3.41
C HIS A 51 1.61 -3.95 -3.67
N VAL A 52 1.66 -5.13 -3.02
CA VAL A 52 2.76 -6.10 -3.22
C VAL A 52 2.87 -6.54 -4.68
N GLN A 53 1.75 -6.72 -5.40
CA GLN A 53 1.79 -7.02 -6.83
C GLN A 53 2.42 -5.89 -7.65
N ARG A 54 2.08 -4.63 -7.36
CA ARG A 54 2.70 -3.46 -8.01
C ARG A 54 4.19 -3.36 -7.68
N VAL A 55 4.58 -3.56 -6.42
CA VAL A 55 5.99 -3.63 -6.03
C VAL A 55 6.72 -4.74 -6.78
N ALA A 56 6.11 -5.92 -6.97
CA ALA A 56 6.70 -7.02 -7.74
C ALA A 56 6.92 -6.63 -9.21
N ALA A 57 5.96 -5.94 -9.82
CA ALA A 57 6.09 -5.44 -11.20
C ALA A 57 7.23 -4.44 -11.32
N VAL A 58 7.31 -3.46 -10.42
CA VAL A 58 8.38 -2.45 -10.41
C VAL A 58 9.75 -3.10 -10.14
N ALA A 59 9.84 -4.03 -9.18
CA ALA A 59 11.07 -4.75 -8.89
C ALA A 59 11.56 -5.56 -10.10
N GLY A 60 10.64 -6.14 -10.90
CA GLY A 60 10.96 -6.79 -12.16
C GLY A 60 11.61 -5.83 -13.16
N LEU A 61 11.01 -4.65 -13.37
CA LEU A 61 11.56 -3.62 -14.27
C LEU A 61 12.95 -3.13 -13.83
N LEU A 62 13.16 -2.98 -12.52
CA LEU A 62 14.45 -2.55 -11.97
C LEU A 62 15.51 -3.66 -12.09
N ALA A 63 15.14 -4.92 -11.85
CA ALA A 63 16.04 -6.06 -11.95
C ALA A 63 16.53 -6.32 -13.38
N GLU A 64 15.77 -5.93 -14.41
CA GLU A 64 16.21 -6.04 -15.81
C GLU A 64 17.46 -5.20 -16.12
N GLN A 65 17.76 -4.20 -15.29
CA GLN A 65 18.95 -3.35 -15.43
C GLN A 65 20.24 -4.04 -14.99
N ASP A 66 20.15 -5.14 -14.23
CA ASP A 66 21.30 -5.89 -13.73
C ASP A 66 21.04 -7.41 -13.76
N ARG A 67 21.75 -8.09 -14.68
CA ARG A 67 21.55 -9.53 -14.95
C ARG A 67 22.14 -10.45 -13.88
N ASP A 68 22.97 -9.92 -12.98
CA ASP A 68 23.63 -10.72 -11.95
C ASP A 68 22.75 -10.92 -10.71
N LEU A 69 21.60 -10.23 -10.64
CA LEU A 69 20.66 -10.30 -9.53
C LEU A 69 19.86 -11.61 -9.46
N ASP A 70 19.71 -12.17 -8.25
CA ASP A 70 18.83 -13.31 -8.02
C ASP A 70 17.35 -12.88 -8.02
N THR A 71 16.71 -13.04 -9.18
CA THR A 71 15.26 -12.78 -9.34
C THR A 71 14.37 -13.63 -8.42
N GLY A 72 14.84 -14.81 -7.98
CA GLY A 72 14.14 -15.64 -7.01
C GLY A 72 14.16 -15.03 -5.61
N ALA A 73 15.32 -14.50 -5.18
CA ALA A 73 15.45 -13.75 -3.94
C ALA A 73 14.63 -12.45 -3.96
N ILE A 74 14.68 -11.66 -5.04
CA ILE A 74 13.85 -10.46 -5.21
C ILE A 74 12.36 -10.80 -5.02
N ARG A 75 11.85 -11.82 -5.73
CA ARG A 75 10.44 -12.23 -5.61
C ARG A 75 10.07 -12.61 -4.18
N ARG A 76 10.89 -13.44 -3.53
CA ARG A 76 10.65 -13.86 -2.14
C ARG A 76 10.62 -12.65 -1.20
N LEU A 77 11.57 -11.72 -1.31
CA LEU A 77 11.62 -10.50 -0.49
C LEU A 77 10.41 -9.60 -0.74
N VAL A 78 10.02 -9.38 -2.01
CA VAL A 78 8.82 -8.59 -2.34
C VAL A 78 7.57 -9.17 -1.67
N TRP A 79 7.35 -10.48 -1.76
CA TRP A 79 6.14 -11.07 -1.20
C TRP A 79 6.16 -11.22 0.33
N THR A 80 7.33 -11.12 0.96
CA THR A 80 7.48 -11.27 2.41
C THR A 80 7.62 -9.97 3.18
N HIS A 81 8.03 -8.86 2.54
CA HIS A 81 8.37 -7.61 3.22
C HIS A 81 7.24 -7.00 4.05
N ASP A 82 6.00 -7.35 3.70
CA ASP A 82 4.80 -6.71 4.21
C ASP A 82 3.82 -7.67 4.88
N LEU A 83 4.24 -8.92 5.15
CA LEU A 83 3.38 -9.95 5.72
C LEU A 83 3.07 -9.75 7.20
N ASN A 84 4.00 -9.19 7.98
CA ASN A 84 3.91 -9.13 9.44
C ASN A 84 3.13 -7.90 9.93
N ARG A 85 1.92 -7.71 9.43
CA ARG A 85 1.13 -6.49 9.62
C ARG A 85 -0.23 -6.83 10.21
N TRP A 86 -0.69 -5.98 11.12
CA TRP A 86 -1.99 -6.15 11.76
C TRP A 86 -3.14 -5.71 10.84
N PRO A 87 -4.38 -6.19 11.06
CA PRO A 87 -5.59 -5.61 10.50
C PRO A 87 -5.62 -4.08 10.68
N PHE A 88 -6.06 -3.32 9.67
CA PHE A 88 -6.01 -1.86 9.63
C PHE A 88 -4.60 -1.24 9.69
N ALA A 89 -3.54 -2.07 9.71
CA ALA A 89 -2.14 -1.72 9.54
C ALA A 89 -1.73 -0.48 10.36
N HIS A 90 -1.21 0.56 9.70
CA HIS A 90 -0.72 1.79 10.34
C HIS A 90 -1.73 2.45 11.30
N ASN A 91 -3.03 2.19 11.13
CA ASN A 91 -4.07 2.71 12.00
C ASN A 91 -4.14 1.93 13.33
N SER A 92 -3.90 0.62 13.36
CA SER A 92 -3.95 -0.20 14.59
C SER A 92 -2.58 -0.36 15.27
N GLU A 93 -1.50 -0.31 14.49
CA GLU A 93 -0.12 -0.62 14.92
C GLU A 93 0.53 0.51 15.72
N ARG A 94 0.09 1.76 15.53
CA ARG A 94 0.75 2.94 16.10
C ARG A 94 0.93 2.83 17.61
N ASP A 95 2.19 3.00 18.03
CA ASP A 95 2.69 2.92 19.42
C ASP A 95 2.50 1.55 20.12
N ARG A 96 2.07 0.51 19.38
CA ARG A 96 1.76 -0.83 19.93
C ARG A 96 2.49 -1.97 19.24
N PHE A 97 2.88 -1.76 17.98
CA PHE A 97 3.56 -2.77 17.17
C PHE A 97 4.76 -2.16 16.45
N ASP A 98 5.90 -2.83 16.54
CA ASP A 98 7.09 -2.50 15.77
C ASP A 98 7.30 -3.59 14.72
N GLN A 99 7.02 -3.27 13.46
CA GLN A 99 7.17 -4.20 12.34
C GLN A 99 8.58 -4.79 12.29
N ILE A 100 9.62 -4.01 12.57
CA ILE A 100 11.01 -4.45 12.44
C ILE A 100 11.41 -5.34 13.61
N ALA A 101 11.02 -4.96 14.83
CA ALA A 101 11.39 -5.72 16.04
C ALA A 101 10.75 -7.12 16.07
N ASN A 102 9.59 -7.30 15.42
CA ASN A 102 8.86 -8.56 15.43
C ASN A 102 9.20 -9.53 14.29
N LEU A 103 10.06 -9.13 13.34
CA LEU A 103 10.37 -9.96 12.16
C LEU A 103 11.02 -11.31 12.50
N ASP A 104 11.97 -11.34 13.46
CA ASP A 104 12.67 -12.58 13.81
C ASP A 104 11.71 -13.64 14.35
N GLU A 105 10.83 -13.24 15.27
CA GLU A 105 9.81 -14.13 15.84
C GLU A 105 8.81 -14.57 14.77
N TYR A 106 8.34 -13.63 13.95
CA TYR A 106 7.32 -13.89 12.94
C TYR A 106 7.74 -14.94 11.90
N PHE A 107 9.02 -14.94 11.52
CA PHE A 107 9.60 -15.84 10.52
C PHE A 107 10.42 -17.01 11.08
N ARG A 108 10.62 -17.13 12.41
CA ARG A 108 11.44 -18.17 13.05
C ARG A 108 11.14 -19.61 12.57
N HIS A 109 9.90 -19.88 12.20
CA HIS A 109 9.42 -21.21 11.82
C HIS A 109 9.02 -21.31 10.34
N GLU A 110 9.55 -20.43 9.49
CA GLU A 110 9.28 -20.43 8.05
C GLU A 110 10.53 -20.87 7.28
N ASP A 111 10.60 -22.15 6.90
CA ASP A 111 11.78 -22.75 6.24
C ASP A 111 12.15 -22.07 4.90
N GLU A 112 11.19 -21.41 4.26
CA GLU A 112 11.39 -20.70 3.00
C GLU A 112 12.03 -19.31 3.18
N VAL A 113 12.09 -18.78 4.39
CA VAL A 113 12.63 -17.45 4.70
C VAL A 113 13.89 -17.62 5.55
N SER A 114 15.05 -17.34 4.96
CA SER A 114 16.34 -17.48 5.64
C SER A 114 16.61 -16.33 6.62
N ASP A 115 17.56 -16.52 7.54
CA ASP A 115 18.03 -15.43 8.43
C ASP A 115 18.54 -14.21 7.65
N THR A 116 19.15 -14.44 6.48
CA THR A 116 19.59 -13.37 5.57
C THR A 116 18.39 -12.62 5.01
N ASP A 117 17.33 -13.31 4.60
CA ASP A 117 16.10 -12.66 4.15
C ASP A 117 15.50 -11.82 5.28
N VAL A 118 15.46 -12.34 6.51
CA VAL A 118 14.97 -11.58 7.68
C VAL A 118 15.80 -10.31 7.91
N ALA A 119 17.12 -10.37 7.77
CA ALA A 119 17.99 -9.21 7.88
C ALA A 119 17.72 -8.17 6.78
N ASP A 120 17.53 -8.63 5.53
CA ASP A 120 17.18 -7.79 4.39
C ASP A 120 15.81 -7.13 4.56
N LEU A 121 14.80 -7.89 5.00
CA LEU A 121 13.46 -7.38 5.30
C LEU A 121 13.49 -6.29 6.38
N LYS A 122 14.35 -6.44 7.40
CA LYS A 122 14.56 -5.39 8.40
C LYS A 122 15.12 -4.11 7.79
N GLY A 123 16.08 -4.19 6.88
CA GLY A 123 16.63 -3.02 6.21
C GLY A 123 15.61 -2.36 5.25
N ILE A 124 14.85 -3.17 4.50
CA ILE A 124 13.74 -2.70 3.66
C ILE A 124 12.71 -1.93 4.51
N ASN A 125 12.30 -2.47 5.66
CA ASN A 125 11.30 -1.82 6.52
C ASN A 125 11.86 -0.59 7.25
N ARG A 126 13.16 -0.57 7.56
CA ARG A 126 13.85 0.64 8.08
C ARG A 126 14.05 1.72 7.04
N LYS A 127 13.87 1.40 5.75
CA LYS A 127 14.29 2.25 4.63
C LYS A 127 15.79 2.58 4.68
N ASP A 128 16.59 1.61 5.10
CA ASP A 128 18.05 1.74 5.21
C ASP A 128 18.74 0.75 4.26
N PRO A 129 19.36 1.22 3.16
CA PRO A 129 20.04 0.36 2.21
C PRO A 129 21.41 -0.14 2.70
N ARG A 130 21.88 0.30 3.89
CA ARG A 130 23.17 -0.10 4.42
C ARG A 130 23.08 -1.50 5.03
N GLY A 131 23.90 -2.41 4.52
CA GLY A 131 24.03 -3.76 5.07
C GLY A 131 22.93 -4.73 4.65
N ILE A 132 22.13 -4.40 3.63
CA ILE A 132 21.24 -5.34 2.94
C ILE A 132 21.84 -5.75 1.59
N SER A 133 21.38 -6.89 1.06
CA SER A 133 21.74 -7.40 -0.27
C SER A 133 21.33 -6.45 -1.40
N ASP A 134 21.89 -6.66 -2.59
CA ASP A 134 21.52 -5.88 -3.78
C ASP A 134 20.09 -6.20 -4.22
N GLU A 135 19.64 -7.44 -4.08
CA GLU A 135 18.25 -7.84 -4.28
C GLU A 135 17.31 -7.09 -3.32
N ALA A 136 17.67 -6.97 -2.05
CA ALA A 136 16.90 -6.21 -1.08
C ALA A 136 16.88 -4.72 -1.37
N LYS A 137 17.98 -4.15 -1.91
CA LYS A 137 18.00 -2.76 -2.38
C LYS A 137 17.01 -2.55 -3.51
N VAL A 138 16.92 -3.49 -4.47
CA VAL A 138 15.92 -3.44 -5.55
C VAL A 138 14.52 -3.44 -4.99
N VAL A 139 14.20 -4.32 -4.03
CA VAL A 139 12.88 -4.34 -3.38
C VAL A 139 12.58 -3.06 -2.62
N LEU A 140 13.54 -2.54 -1.85
CA LEU A 140 13.41 -1.26 -1.15
C LEU A 140 13.09 -0.11 -2.12
N LEU A 141 13.79 -0.04 -3.25
CA LEU A 141 13.56 0.98 -4.25
C LEU A 141 12.23 0.77 -4.98
N ALA A 142 11.86 -0.48 -5.31
CA ALA A 142 10.59 -0.79 -5.94
C ALA A 142 9.39 -0.37 -5.07
N ASP A 143 9.45 -0.62 -3.77
CA ASP A 143 8.45 -0.16 -2.81
C ASP A 143 8.39 1.38 -2.74
N ALA A 144 9.55 2.04 -2.66
CA ALA A 144 9.64 3.49 -2.65
C ALA A 144 9.06 4.13 -3.92
N VAL A 145 9.35 3.58 -5.11
CA VAL A 145 8.82 4.03 -6.41
C VAL A 145 7.33 3.77 -6.50
N THR A 146 6.87 2.60 -6.08
CA THR A 146 5.45 2.26 -6.05
C THR A 146 4.68 3.29 -5.22
N GLY A 147 5.12 3.56 -3.99
CA GLY A 147 4.44 4.55 -3.13
C GLY A 147 4.45 5.99 -3.68
N MET A 148 5.50 6.40 -4.40
CA MET A 148 5.54 7.74 -5.03
C MET A 148 4.49 7.94 -6.12
N VAL A 149 4.11 6.86 -6.81
CA VAL A 149 3.14 6.90 -7.92
C VAL A 149 1.74 6.54 -7.44
N GLU A 150 1.65 5.46 -6.68
CA GLU A 150 0.40 4.90 -6.16
C GLU A 150 -0.30 5.85 -5.20
N ASP A 151 0.41 6.39 -4.21
CA ASP A 151 -0.26 7.15 -3.15
C ASP A 151 -0.93 8.44 -3.66
N PRO A 152 -0.28 9.28 -4.52
CA PRO A 152 -0.95 10.43 -5.11
C PRO A 152 -2.11 10.04 -6.02
N LEU A 153 -1.97 8.95 -6.79
CA LEU A 153 -3.03 8.45 -7.65
C LEU A 153 -4.25 8.01 -6.83
N PHE A 154 -4.04 7.30 -5.72
CA PHE A 154 -5.10 6.85 -4.82
C PHE A 154 -5.71 7.99 -4.01
N ALA A 155 -4.93 9.00 -3.64
CA ALA A 155 -5.47 10.21 -3.05
C ALA A 155 -6.46 10.91 -4.00
N VAL A 156 -6.12 11.01 -5.28
CA VAL A 156 -7.00 11.66 -6.26
C VAL A 156 -8.22 10.80 -6.58
N VAL A 157 -8.01 9.54 -6.99
CA VAL A 157 -9.07 8.67 -7.48
C VAL A 157 -9.94 8.09 -6.37
N GLY A 158 -9.31 7.68 -5.28
CA GLY A 158 -9.97 6.93 -4.20
C GLY A 158 -10.50 7.80 -3.06
N LEU A 159 -9.77 8.88 -2.72
CA LEU A 159 -10.19 9.81 -1.67
C LEU A 159 -10.92 11.04 -2.22
N ASN A 160 -11.08 11.14 -3.54
CA ASN A 160 -11.65 12.30 -4.22
C ASN A 160 -10.91 13.62 -3.90
N VAL A 161 -9.59 13.59 -3.65
CA VAL A 161 -8.81 14.82 -3.44
C VAL A 161 -8.45 15.44 -4.79
N SER A 162 -8.65 16.75 -4.94
CA SER A 162 -8.30 17.46 -6.16
C SER A 162 -6.82 17.31 -6.48
N PRO A 163 -6.43 16.99 -7.72
CA PRO A 163 -5.02 16.89 -8.10
C PRO A 163 -4.29 18.23 -7.92
N HIS A 164 -4.99 19.36 -7.85
CA HIS A 164 -4.41 20.67 -7.53
C HIS A 164 -3.89 20.78 -6.09
N CYS A 165 -4.24 19.86 -5.20
CA CYS A 165 -3.67 19.77 -3.86
C CYS A 165 -2.23 19.20 -3.87
N ILE A 166 -1.78 18.63 -4.99
CA ILE A 166 -0.40 18.17 -5.17
C ILE A 166 0.49 19.41 -5.39
N PRO A 167 1.51 19.65 -4.54
CA PRO A 167 2.38 20.79 -4.71
C PRO A 167 3.19 20.70 -6.01
N GLY A 168 3.36 21.81 -6.74
CA GLY A 168 4.20 21.86 -7.95
C GLY A 168 5.61 21.28 -7.80
N PRO A 169 6.33 21.46 -6.66
CA PRO A 169 7.61 20.78 -6.44
C PRO A 169 7.53 19.25 -6.44
N VAL A 170 6.39 18.67 -6.07
CA VAL A 170 6.17 17.21 -6.17
C VAL A 170 6.04 16.78 -7.63
N ASP A 171 5.28 17.53 -8.44
CA ASP A 171 5.15 17.27 -9.88
C ASP A 171 6.52 17.33 -10.58
N GLU A 172 7.32 18.34 -10.24
CA GLU A 172 8.69 18.46 -10.73
C GLU A 172 9.52 17.24 -10.34
N LEU A 173 9.48 16.81 -9.07
CA LEU A 173 10.22 15.66 -8.56
C LEU A 173 9.85 14.36 -9.30
N VAL A 174 8.57 14.10 -9.54
CA VAL A 174 8.11 12.86 -10.20
C VAL A 174 8.13 12.92 -11.74
N GLY A 175 8.25 14.11 -12.33
CA GLY A 175 8.38 14.29 -13.78
C GLY A 175 7.06 14.26 -14.56
N TYR A 176 5.92 14.37 -13.87
CA TYR A 176 4.58 14.47 -14.44
C TYR A 176 3.66 15.26 -13.51
N SER A 177 2.55 15.78 -14.05
CA SER A 177 1.53 16.47 -13.24
C SER A 177 0.14 15.92 -13.52
N LEU A 178 -0.51 15.39 -12.48
CA LEU A 178 -1.91 14.95 -12.57
C LEU A 178 -2.87 16.14 -12.75
N ALA A 179 -2.46 17.33 -12.31
CA ALA A 179 -3.23 18.57 -12.44
C ALA A 179 -2.95 19.32 -13.75
N GLY A 180 -1.68 19.36 -14.17
CA GLY A 180 -1.20 20.19 -15.26
C GLY A 180 -1.31 19.55 -16.64
N GLU A 181 -1.44 18.23 -16.72
CA GLU A 181 -1.52 17.51 -17.99
C GLU A 181 -2.98 17.12 -18.32
N PRO A 182 -3.60 17.68 -19.38
CA PRO A 182 -5.02 17.48 -19.65
C PRO A 182 -5.44 16.01 -19.74
N ARG A 183 -4.63 15.16 -20.39
CA ARG A 183 -4.93 13.73 -20.51
C ARG A 183 -4.91 13.02 -19.15
N LEU A 184 -3.94 13.31 -18.29
CA LEU A 184 -3.85 12.68 -16.97
C LEU A 184 -4.98 13.19 -16.06
N PHE A 185 -5.27 14.49 -16.11
CA PHE A 185 -6.37 15.11 -15.38
C PHE A 185 -7.72 14.50 -15.75
N ASP A 186 -8.02 14.40 -17.04
CA ASP A 186 -9.28 13.82 -17.53
C ASP A 186 -9.38 12.33 -17.19
N ASN A 187 -8.31 11.56 -17.36
CA ASN A 187 -8.27 10.16 -16.95
C ASN A 187 -8.55 9.99 -15.45
N CYS A 188 -7.88 10.78 -14.60
CA CYS A 188 -8.11 10.74 -13.15
C CYS A 188 -9.55 11.12 -12.82
N ARG A 189 -10.12 12.12 -13.50
CA ARG A 189 -11.51 12.55 -13.28
C ARG A 189 -12.49 11.43 -13.61
N GLU A 190 -12.36 10.80 -14.77
CA GLU A 190 -13.20 9.68 -15.17
C GLU A 190 -13.12 8.52 -14.18
N LEU A 191 -11.90 8.17 -13.74
CA LEU A 191 -11.68 7.11 -12.76
C LEU A 191 -12.28 7.45 -11.39
N THR A 192 -12.18 8.72 -10.96
CA THR A 192 -12.80 9.20 -9.72
C THR A 192 -14.32 9.13 -9.82
N GLU A 193 -14.91 9.55 -10.93
CA GLU A 193 -16.35 9.45 -11.18
C GLU A 193 -16.82 7.99 -11.18
N GLU A 194 -16.07 7.11 -11.84
CA GLU A 194 -16.36 5.68 -11.85
C GLU A 194 -16.30 5.08 -10.44
N PHE A 195 -15.26 5.41 -9.66
CA PHE A 195 -15.10 4.94 -8.29
C PHE A 195 -16.22 5.43 -7.35
N HIS A 196 -16.57 6.72 -7.40
CA HIS A 196 -17.54 7.29 -6.44
C HIS A 196 -19.01 7.17 -6.88
N ARG A 197 -19.32 7.09 -8.19
CA ARG A 197 -20.72 7.11 -8.67
C ARG A 197 -21.27 5.76 -9.12
N SER A 198 -20.43 4.82 -9.56
CA SER A 198 -20.93 3.60 -10.25
C SER A 198 -21.29 2.44 -9.32
N GLY A 199 -21.05 2.55 -8.01
CA GLY A 199 -21.14 1.43 -7.08
C GLY A 199 -20.23 0.26 -7.49
N ALA A 200 -20.24 -0.84 -6.73
CA ALA A 200 -19.33 -1.98 -6.89
C ALA A 200 -19.36 -2.72 -8.26
N SER A 201 -20.19 -2.28 -9.22
CA SER A 201 -20.51 -3.03 -10.45
C SER A 201 -19.45 -2.97 -11.57
N LEU A 202 -18.32 -2.27 -11.40
CA LEU A 202 -17.29 -2.09 -12.44
C LEU A 202 -15.84 -2.45 -12.01
N ALA A 203 -15.67 -3.20 -10.93
CA ALA A 203 -14.35 -3.40 -10.31
C ALA A 203 -13.23 -3.89 -11.27
N ALA A 204 -13.52 -4.80 -12.20
CA ALA A 204 -12.48 -5.40 -13.04
C ALA A 204 -11.89 -4.43 -14.08
N ASP A 205 -12.73 -3.68 -14.81
CA ASP A 205 -12.23 -2.71 -15.80
C ASP A 205 -11.60 -1.50 -15.11
N PHE A 206 -12.21 -1.04 -14.01
CA PHE A 206 -11.65 0.00 -13.16
C PHE A 206 -10.25 -0.35 -12.66
N HIS A 207 -10.06 -1.53 -12.04
CA HIS A 207 -8.75 -1.97 -11.55
C HIS A 207 -7.72 -2.08 -12.68
N ARG A 208 -8.14 -2.55 -13.86
CA ARG A 208 -7.27 -2.61 -15.03
C ARG A 208 -6.83 -1.20 -15.47
N ARG A 209 -7.76 -0.25 -15.60
CA ARG A 209 -7.45 1.14 -16.01
C ARG A 209 -6.52 1.84 -15.02
N ILE A 210 -6.73 1.63 -13.71
CA ILE A 210 -5.83 2.15 -12.66
C ILE A 210 -4.45 1.50 -12.77
N GLY A 211 -4.40 0.18 -12.98
CA GLY A 211 -3.16 -0.54 -13.22
C GLY A 211 -2.41 0.02 -14.44
N ASP A 212 -3.07 0.17 -15.59
CA ASP A 212 -2.48 0.70 -16.81
C ASP A 212 -1.89 2.10 -16.59
N LEU A 213 -2.64 2.98 -15.90
CA LEU A 213 -2.18 4.33 -15.55
C LEU A 213 -0.98 4.31 -14.60
N PHE A 214 -1.02 3.47 -13.56
CA PHE A 214 0.10 3.31 -12.62
C PHE A 214 1.38 2.89 -13.35
N HIS A 215 1.32 1.88 -14.23
CA HIS A 215 2.49 1.42 -14.98
C HIS A 215 3.04 2.52 -15.89
N GLU A 216 2.17 3.25 -16.59
CA GLU A 216 2.58 4.37 -17.44
C GLU A 216 3.36 5.44 -16.65
N LEU A 217 2.86 5.78 -15.45
CA LEU A 217 3.50 6.78 -14.58
C LEU A 217 4.83 6.28 -14.00
N VAL A 218 4.93 5.00 -13.63
CA VAL A 218 6.21 4.40 -13.18
C VAL A 218 7.23 4.41 -14.32
N GLU A 219 6.86 3.97 -15.52
CA GLU A 219 7.77 3.97 -16.68
C GLU A 219 8.28 5.37 -16.98
N ARG A 220 7.38 6.36 -16.93
CA ARG A 220 7.74 7.77 -17.12
C ARG A 220 8.68 8.27 -16.04
N PHE A 221 8.40 7.98 -14.77
CA PHE A 221 9.25 8.36 -13.65
C PHE A 221 10.66 7.77 -13.79
N LEU A 222 10.75 6.46 -14.05
CA LEU A 222 12.03 5.78 -14.21
C LEU A 222 12.80 6.30 -15.42
N LYS A 223 12.13 6.56 -16.55
CA LYS A 223 12.77 7.16 -17.73
C LYS A 223 13.34 8.55 -17.44
N GLU A 224 12.64 9.36 -16.66
CA GLU A 224 13.09 10.71 -16.32
C GLU A 224 14.23 10.69 -15.29
N ARG A 225 14.16 9.80 -14.29
CA ARG A 225 15.02 9.84 -13.09
C ARG A 225 16.11 8.78 -13.02
N CYS A 226 16.04 7.73 -13.84
CA CYS A 226 17.00 6.63 -13.89
C CYS A 226 17.73 6.60 -15.26
N GLN A 227 18.47 7.66 -15.60
CA GLN A 227 19.03 7.86 -16.95
C GLN A 227 20.40 7.19 -17.21
N ALA A 228 21.17 6.86 -16.16
CA ALA A 228 22.50 6.27 -16.31
C ALA A 228 22.46 4.76 -16.08
N ASP A 229 22.35 4.38 -14.81
CA ASP A 229 22.16 3.02 -14.32
C ASP A 229 21.44 3.06 -12.97
N LEU A 230 20.92 1.91 -12.55
CA LEU A 230 20.15 1.76 -11.32
C LEU A 230 20.94 2.20 -10.08
N TRP A 231 22.20 1.76 -9.98
CA TRP A 231 23.02 1.92 -8.78
C TRP A 231 23.49 3.36 -8.59
N THR A 232 23.85 4.04 -9.67
CA THR A 232 24.18 5.48 -9.66
C THR A 232 22.95 6.33 -9.31
N SER A 233 21.75 5.93 -9.76
CA SER A 233 20.51 6.69 -9.53
C SER A 233 19.88 6.41 -8.17
N TYR A 234 20.24 5.29 -7.53
CA TYR A 234 19.58 4.73 -6.34
C TYR A 234 19.32 5.73 -5.22
N GLY A 235 20.38 6.42 -4.77
CA GLY A 235 20.28 7.38 -3.66
C GLY A 235 19.34 8.55 -3.98
N GLY A 236 19.45 9.10 -5.19
CA GLY A 236 18.59 10.19 -5.63
C GLY A 236 17.12 9.80 -5.70
N LEU A 237 16.81 8.57 -6.12
CA LEU A 237 15.43 8.07 -6.18
C LEU A 237 14.82 7.91 -4.78
N LEU A 238 15.59 7.42 -3.80
CA LEU A 238 15.13 7.35 -2.40
C LEU A 238 14.92 8.74 -1.79
N ASP A 239 15.78 9.71 -2.12
CA ASP A 239 15.62 11.10 -1.68
C ASP A 239 14.35 11.72 -2.24
N VAL A 240 14.01 11.45 -3.51
CA VAL A 240 12.74 11.88 -4.10
C VAL A 240 11.56 11.29 -3.32
N SER A 241 11.58 9.98 -3.04
CA SER A 241 10.50 9.32 -2.28
C SER A 241 10.29 9.94 -0.91
N LYS A 242 11.38 10.23 -0.20
CA LYS A 242 11.35 10.92 1.09
C LYS A 242 10.72 12.32 0.96
N LEU A 243 11.13 13.10 -0.03
CA LEU A 243 10.63 14.45 -0.25
C LEU A 243 9.13 14.47 -0.59
N VAL A 244 8.66 13.57 -1.47
CA VAL A 244 7.23 13.44 -1.78
C VAL A 244 6.45 13.10 -0.52
N LYS A 245 6.95 12.14 0.28
CA LYS A 245 6.29 11.72 1.52
C LYS A 245 6.21 12.85 2.56
N GLU A 246 7.27 13.62 2.73
CA GLU A 246 7.35 14.69 3.73
C GLU A 246 6.65 15.99 3.30
N SER A 247 6.66 16.32 2.01
CA SER A 247 6.10 17.57 1.49
C SER A 247 4.60 17.50 1.22
N PHE A 248 4.09 16.33 0.83
CA PHE A 248 2.70 16.15 0.43
C PHE A 248 1.99 15.09 1.26
N MET A 249 2.46 13.84 1.24
CA MET A 249 1.70 12.72 1.83
C MET A 249 1.42 12.91 3.32
N ARG A 250 2.45 13.17 4.13
CA ARG A 250 2.29 13.33 5.59
C ARG A 250 1.52 14.59 5.99
N LYS A 251 1.61 15.65 5.19
CA LYS A 251 1.03 16.97 5.52
C LYS A 251 -0.42 17.09 5.07
N THR A 252 -0.74 16.53 3.91
CA THR A 252 -2.05 16.73 3.26
C THR A 252 -2.86 15.45 3.30
N ILE A 253 -2.31 14.33 2.83
CA ILE A 253 -3.11 13.13 2.55
C ILE A 253 -3.30 12.24 3.78
N PHE A 254 -2.26 11.93 4.55
CA PHE A 254 -2.37 11.03 5.70
C PHE A 254 -3.36 11.52 6.76
N PRO A 255 -3.48 12.82 7.09
CA PRO A 255 -4.54 13.28 7.98
C PRO A 255 -5.95 13.00 7.44
N ILE A 256 -6.18 13.20 6.14
CA ILE A 256 -7.47 12.92 5.49
C ILE A 256 -7.74 11.41 5.51
N ASN A 257 -6.81 10.63 4.96
CA ASN A 257 -6.95 9.19 4.82
C ASN A 257 -7.09 8.50 6.18
N ASN A 258 -6.17 8.74 7.10
CA ASN A 258 -6.12 7.96 8.33
C ASN A 258 -7.23 8.40 9.29
N ASN A 259 -7.43 9.70 9.50
CA ASN A 259 -8.32 10.17 10.56
C ASN A 259 -9.76 10.31 10.10
N LEU A 260 -9.99 10.88 8.90
CA LEU A 260 -11.33 11.14 8.41
C LEU A 260 -11.94 9.90 7.72
N VAL A 261 -11.18 9.27 6.83
CA VAL A 261 -11.67 8.13 6.04
C VAL A 261 -11.57 6.82 6.82
N CYS A 262 -10.42 6.52 7.43
CA CYS A 262 -10.15 5.22 8.05
C CYS A 262 -10.34 5.18 9.58
N HIS A 263 -10.79 6.29 10.19
CA HIS A 263 -11.11 6.38 11.61
C HIS A 263 -9.97 5.96 12.57
N ALA A 264 -8.72 6.23 12.19
CA ALA A 264 -7.52 5.81 12.93
C ALA A 264 -7.54 6.24 14.41
N ASP A 265 -7.97 7.46 14.70
CA ASP A 265 -8.05 7.96 16.08
C ASP A 265 -9.04 7.15 16.93
N TRP A 266 -10.21 6.78 16.39
CA TRP A 266 -11.17 5.93 17.09
C TRP A 266 -10.62 4.51 17.29
N LEU A 267 -10.02 3.94 16.25
CA LEU A 267 -9.40 2.62 16.32
C LEU A 267 -8.31 2.58 17.42
N GLN A 268 -7.44 3.59 17.46
CA GLN A 268 -6.32 3.68 18.41
C GLN A 268 -6.74 3.98 19.85
N SER A 269 -7.71 4.87 20.04
CA SER A 269 -8.11 5.35 21.36
C SER A 269 -9.18 4.48 22.01
N THR A 270 -9.96 3.74 21.22
CA THR A 270 -11.16 3.05 21.71
C THR A 270 -11.12 1.56 21.41
N VAL A 271 -10.98 1.17 20.13
CA VAL A 271 -11.10 -0.25 19.73
C VAL A 271 -9.90 -1.07 20.19
N MET A 272 -8.67 -0.65 19.87
CA MET A 272 -7.47 -1.41 20.22
C MET A 272 -7.34 -1.57 21.74
N PRO A 273 -7.49 -0.53 22.59
CA PRO A 273 -7.48 -0.70 24.04
C PRO A 273 -8.53 -1.69 24.54
N TRP A 274 -9.75 -1.65 24.01
CA TRP A 274 -10.79 -2.63 24.36
C TRP A 274 -10.37 -4.04 23.93
N PHE A 275 -9.85 -4.22 22.72
CA PHE A 275 -9.44 -5.51 22.19
C PHE A 275 -8.35 -6.15 23.07
N PHE A 276 -7.29 -5.40 23.39
CA PHE A 276 -6.22 -5.84 24.29
C PHE A 276 -6.70 -6.16 25.70
N ALA A 277 -7.70 -5.45 26.21
CA ALA A 277 -8.25 -5.72 27.55
C ALA A 277 -9.17 -6.96 27.60
N ASN A 278 -9.66 -7.44 26.46
CA ASN A 278 -10.68 -8.51 26.37
C ASN A 278 -10.21 -9.75 25.60
N ARG A 279 -8.95 -9.78 25.16
CA ARG A 279 -8.35 -10.89 24.43
C ARG A 279 -6.96 -11.18 24.98
N ASP A 280 -6.80 -12.38 25.52
CA ASP A 280 -5.48 -12.92 25.82
C ASP A 280 -4.68 -13.08 24.50
N ASP A 281 -3.37 -12.86 24.58
CA ASP A 281 -2.44 -12.97 23.46
C ASP A 281 -2.82 -12.12 22.22
N ALA A 282 -3.48 -10.98 22.44
CA ALA A 282 -4.00 -10.11 21.38
C ALA A 282 -2.96 -9.78 20.30
N SER A 283 -1.70 -9.50 20.67
CA SER A 283 -0.64 -9.18 19.71
C SER A 283 -0.35 -10.33 18.73
N ASP A 284 -0.28 -11.56 19.23
CA ASP A 284 -0.01 -12.74 18.40
C ASP A 284 -1.22 -13.08 17.54
N ARG A 285 -2.43 -12.90 18.06
CA ARG A 285 -3.66 -13.07 17.28
C ARG A 285 -3.75 -12.08 16.13
N LEU A 286 -3.42 -10.81 16.36
CA LEU A 286 -3.43 -9.77 15.33
C LEU A 286 -2.46 -10.06 14.18
N LEU A 287 -1.42 -10.86 14.40
CA LEU A 287 -0.50 -11.32 13.35
C LEU A 287 -1.08 -12.44 12.48
N GLU A 288 -2.24 -13.00 12.82
CA GLU A 288 -2.89 -14.08 12.08
C GLU A 288 -4.28 -13.69 11.55
N LEU A 289 -4.92 -12.66 12.11
CA LEU A 289 -6.21 -12.11 11.67
C LEU A 289 -6.08 -11.21 10.43
N ASP A 290 -7.08 -11.23 9.55
CA ASP A 290 -7.38 -10.15 8.61
C ASP A 290 -8.43 -9.18 9.18
N GLU A 291 -8.83 -8.17 8.40
CA GLU A 291 -9.82 -7.18 8.85
C GLU A 291 -11.19 -7.76 9.13
N ASP A 292 -11.68 -8.66 8.27
CA ASP A 292 -12.99 -9.29 8.49
C ASP A 292 -12.99 -10.13 9.77
N ALA A 293 -11.94 -10.93 9.99
CA ALA A 293 -11.81 -11.74 11.20
C ALA A 293 -11.62 -10.87 12.45
N PHE A 294 -10.84 -9.79 12.38
CA PHE A 294 -10.71 -8.84 13.48
C PHE A 294 -12.05 -8.18 13.83
N VAL A 295 -12.80 -7.69 12.84
CA VAL A 295 -14.09 -7.03 13.10
C VAL A 295 -15.08 -8.02 13.70
N ALA A 296 -15.12 -9.26 13.22
CA ALA A 296 -15.96 -10.31 13.81
C ALA A 296 -15.64 -10.53 15.30
N GLU A 297 -14.35 -10.52 15.67
CA GLU A 297 -13.94 -10.63 17.07
C GLU A 297 -14.23 -9.35 17.89
N ALA A 298 -14.05 -8.18 17.29
CA ALA A 298 -14.22 -6.87 17.91
C ALA A 298 -15.69 -6.47 18.07
N THR A 299 -16.61 -7.16 17.39
CA THR A 299 -18.06 -6.93 17.44
C THR A 299 -18.84 -8.12 17.99
N ALA A 300 -18.14 -9.10 18.57
CA ALA A 300 -18.74 -10.26 19.21
C ALA A 300 -19.73 -9.86 20.35
N PRO A 301 -20.70 -10.71 20.73
CA PRO A 301 -21.69 -10.38 21.77
C PRO A 301 -21.05 -9.85 23.06
N GLY A 302 -21.49 -8.66 23.48
CA GLY A 302 -20.93 -7.93 24.64
C GLY A 302 -19.89 -6.85 24.28
N ALA A 303 -19.43 -6.79 23.03
CA ALA A 303 -18.62 -5.68 22.54
C ALA A 303 -19.47 -4.41 22.35
N PRO A 304 -18.90 -3.21 22.56
CA PRO A 304 -19.60 -1.94 22.43
C PRO A 304 -19.60 -1.39 20.98
N PHE A 305 -19.10 -2.15 20.01
CA PHE A 305 -18.90 -1.70 18.63
C PHE A 305 -19.83 -2.42 17.67
N SER A 306 -20.21 -1.76 16.58
CA SER A 306 -20.85 -2.38 15.43
C SER A 306 -19.89 -2.49 14.25
N SER A 307 -20.10 -3.47 13.37
CA SER A 307 -19.27 -3.68 12.18
C SER A 307 -19.25 -2.46 11.26
N ASP A 308 -20.38 -1.75 11.12
CA ASP A 308 -20.51 -0.62 10.22
C ASP A 308 -19.57 0.56 10.59
N GLN A 309 -19.16 0.66 11.86
CA GLN A 309 -18.21 1.69 12.32
C GLN A 309 -16.79 1.49 11.79
N PHE A 310 -16.46 0.29 11.29
CA PHE A 310 -15.15 -0.03 10.73
C PHE A 310 -15.05 0.26 9.24
N ARG A 311 -16.17 0.53 8.56
CA ARG A 311 -16.16 0.84 7.13
C ARG A 311 -15.50 2.20 6.88
N PRO A 312 -14.71 2.36 5.82
CA PRO A 312 -14.15 3.66 5.48
C PRO A 312 -15.25 4.62 5.01
N ASP A 313 -15.12 5.90 5.38
CA ASP A 313 -15.97 6.97 4.86
C ASP A 313 -15.36 7.57 3.58
N LEU A 314 -15.60 6.90 2.45
CA LEU A 314 -15.07 7.30 1.14
C LEU A 314 -15.64 8.66 0.66
N GLU A 315 -16.72 9.15 1.25
CA GLU A 315 -17.39 10.39 0.81
C GLU A 315 -17.06 11.61 1.69
N VAL A 316 -16.21 11.42 2.70
CA VAL A 316 -15.89 12.47 3.68
C VAL A 316 -15.27 13.71 3.05
N VAL A 317 -14.42 13.57 2.03
CA VAL A 317 -13.78 14.71 1.36
C VAL A 317 -14.82 15.55 0.62
N ALA A 318 -15.72 14.93 -0.15
CA ALA A 318 -16.79 15.63 -0.84
C ALA A 318 -17.73 16.36 0.13
N ARG A 319 -18.00 15.74 1.28
CA ARG A 319 -18.96 16.22 2.28
C ARG A 319 -18.38 17.31 3.20
N GLU A 320 -17.15 17.14 3.67
CA GLU A 320 -16.55 17.97 4.73
C GLU A 320 -15.42 18.90 4.22
N MET A 321 -14.84 18.59 3.06
CA MET A 321 -13.77 19.38 2.43
C MET A 321 -14.10 19.71 0.96
N PRO A 322 -15.28 20.28 0.66
CA PRO A 322 -15.76 20.44 -0.73
C PRO A 322 -14.88 21.32 -1.62
N GLN A 323 -14.05 22.20 -1.04
CA GLN A 323 -13.05 22.99 -1.76
C GLN A 323 -11.84 22.17 -2.23
N ASP A 324 -11.56 21.07 -1.53
CA ASP A 324 -10.44 20.16 -1.82
C ASP A 324 -10.91 18.93 -2.60
N ALA A 325 -12.23 18.77 -2.80
CA ALA A 325 -12.81 17.66 -3.54
C ALA A 325 -12.60 17.80 -5.06
N PHE A 326 -12.25 16.70 -5.73
CA PHE A 326 -12.03 16.71 -7.18
C PHE A 326 -13.34 16.74 -7.95
N ILE A 327 -14.29 15.88 -7.56
CA ILE A 327 -15.64 15.83 -8.09
C ILE A 327 -16.66 16.05 -6.98
N ARG A 328 -17.85 16.50 -7.37
CA ARG A 328 -19.02 16.44 -6.49
C ARG A 328 -19.62 15.04 -6.61
N VAL A 329 -19.73 14.37 -5.48
CA VAL A 329 -20.36 13.04 -5.37
C VAL A 329 -21.81 13.18 -4.94
#